data_AF-A0A0F7ZBS7-F1
#
_entry.id   AF-A0A0F7ZBS7-F1
#
_cell.length_a   1.000
_cell.length_b   1.000
_cell.length_c   1.000
_cell.angle_alpha   90.00
_cell.angle_beta   90.00
_cell.angle_gamma   90.00
#
_symmetry.space_group_name_H-M   'P 1'
#
loop_
_entity.id
_entity.type
_entity.pdbx_description
1 polymer ?
#
loop_
_entity_poly.entity_id
_entity_poly.type
_entity_poly.pdbx_seq_one_letter_code
_entity_poly.pdbx_strand_id
1 'polypeptide(L)'
;MNLKLTYVSVLVFGVAGLIVLTYLQTCIEDQHAGTAEKMQQQMINQDFGSYSTEESKKPKENWIVGKYFHKDSKALIESENSQEPYLFGETEDSLTTNFSEDPQKVLKQLKKMNFSSTKFYQNKLFNRNNNWKTTDEIQEKRKFFLRNICQKYVNGNRTQTPLVHMVSRIYVEDKYKLLYCEVPKAGCSNWKRILMILSGLTKSAANISHDSVHYGDHLKKLDSYNIKEIQKRLKTYTKIIFVRDPMERLVSAFRDKFEHPNSYYHPIFGKAIIKKYRPNADPLTTGSGVQFKEFIQYLLDPYRPLGMDTHWEQINKLCYPCNINYNFIGKFETLEKDANYFLKLINAPDELLFPHFKDRHSTDKRTNSEVVMKYLAEIPATERLQVYNFYYLDYLMFNYTVPYETFQFDVMHNPVYL
;
A
#
# COMPACT_ATOMS: atom_id res chain seq x y z
N MET A 1 30.37 26.63 41.19
CA MET A 1 29.37 26.74 40.11
C MET A 1 27.98 26.74 40.76
N ASN A 2 27.15 27.77 40.53
CA ASN A 2 25.87 27.90 41.24
C ASN A 2 24.82 26.99 40.60
N LEU A 3 24.63 25.80 41.17
CA LEU A 3 23.78 24.73 40.64
C LEU A 3 22.34 25.18 40.36
N LYS A 4 21.79 26.11 41.16
CA LYS A 4 20.44 26.65 40.97
C LYS A 4 20.32 27.44 39.67
N LEU A 5 21.34 28.23 39.33
CA LEU A 5 21.35 29.04 38.12
C LEU A 5 21.48 28.17 36.87
N THR A 6 22.30 27.11 36.94
CA THR A 6 22.46 26.13 35.86
C THR A 6 21.17 25.33 35.64
N TYR A 7 20.48 24.91 36.72
CA TYR A 7 19.22 24.16 36.62
C TYR A 7 18.08 25.00 36.01
N VAL A 8 17.95 26.27 36.42
CA VAL A 8 16.96 27.20 35.84
C VAL A 8 17.28 27.48 34.37
N SER A 9 18.55 27.63 34.01
CA SER A 9 18.96 27.82 32.63
C SER A 9 18.63 26.60 31.75
N VAL A 10 18.92 25.38 32.19
CA VAL A 10 18.60 24.15 31.45
C VAL A 10 17.08 23.96 31.29
N LEU A 11 16.29 24.28 32.31
CA LEU A 11 14.82 24.22 32.23
C LEU A 11 14.25 25.24 31.24
N VAL A 12 14.70 26.49 31.32
CA VAL A 12 14.17 27.57 30.46
C VAL A 12 14.57 27.35 29.01
N PHE A 13 15.84 27.03 28.72
CA PHE A 13 16.30 26.76 27.36
C PHE A 13 15.80 25.42 26.82
N GLY A 14 15.64 24.41 27.68
CA GLY A 14 15.07 23.11 27.32
C GLY A 14 13.60 23.22 26.90
N VAL A 15 12.78 23.93 27.67
CA VAL A 15 11.35 24.12 27.36
C VAL A 15 11.17 25.03 26.14
N ALA A 16 11.91 26.13 26.04
CA ALA A 16 11.88 26.99 24.87
C ALA A 16 12.32 26.25 23.60
N GLY A 17 13.37 25.42 23.70
CA GLY A 17 13.83 24.57 22.60
C GLY A 17 12.78 23.57 22.13
N LEU A 18 12.09 22.92 23.08
CA LEU A 18 11.01 21.97 22.78
C LEU A 18 9.81 22.64 22.12
N ILE A 19 9.41 23.82 22.59
CA ILE A 19 8.31 24.61 22.01
C ILE A 19 8.65 25.00 20.56
N VAL A 20 9.86 25.52 20.32
CA VAL A 20 10.31 25.88 18.97
C VAL A 20 10.37 24.66 18.05
N LEU A 21 10.84 23.51 18.54
CA LEU A 21 10.88 22.27 17.77
C LEU A 21 9.47 21.79 17.41
N THR A 22 8.53 21.81 18.36
CA THR A 22 7.13 21.44 18.09
C THR A 22 6.47 22.40 17.11
N TYR A 23 6.72 23.70 17.24
CA TYR A 23 6.17 24.72 16.34
C TYR A 23 6.71 24.59 14.92
N LEU A 24 8.03 24.33 14.77
CA LEU A 24 8.65 24.07 13.48
C LEU A 24 8.13 22.78 12.84
N GLN A 25 7.95 21.72 13.63
CA GLN A 25 7.38 20.46 13.16
C GLN A 25 5.94 20.65 12.64
N THR A 26 5.10 21.38 13.39
CA THR A 26 3.73 21.70 12.95
C THR A 26 3.70 22.58 11.71
N CYS A 27 4.58 23.59 11.60
CA CYS A 27 4.65 24.43 10.41
C CYS A 27 5.10 23.66 9.15
N ILE A 28 6.01 22.69 9.31
CA ILE A 28 6.45 21.82 8.20
C ILE A 28 5.31 20.91 7.75
N GLU A 29 4.56 20.34 8.69
CA GLU A 29 3.40 19.48 8.40
C GLU A 29 2.26 20.27 7.70
N ASP A 30 1.96 21.50 8.16
CA ASP A 30 0.94 22.37 7.56
C ASP A 30 1.32 22.84 6.14
N GLN A 31 2.59 23.14 5.88
CA GLN A 31 3.05 23.53 4.55
C GLN A 31 2.99 22.35 3.55
N HIS A 32 3.29 21.13 4.00
CA HIS A 32 3.18 19.94 3.17
C HIS A 32 1.72 19.57 2.87
N ALA A 33 0.83 19.69 3.86
CA ALA A 33 -0.61 19.45 3.69
C ALA A 33 -1.23 20.46 2.71
N GLY A 34 -1.02 21.76 2.93
CA GLY A 34 -1.61 22.81 2.09
C GLY A 34 -1.11 22.83 0.64
N THR A 35 0.14 22.40 0.39
CA THR A 35 0.68 22.29 -0.97
C THR A 35 0.14 21.07 -1.71
N ALA A 36 -0.03 19.94 -1.00
CA ALA A 36 -0.63 18.74 -1.56
C ALA A 36 -2.11 18.96 -1.92
N GLU A 37 -2.89 19.59 -1.03
CA GLU A 37 -4.31 19.90 -1.26
C GLU A 37 -4.50 20.86 -2.45
N LYS A 38 -3.68 21.92 -2.58
CA LYS A 38 -3.78 22.84 -3.72
C LYS A 38 -3.45 22.18 -5.06
N MET A 39 -2.42 21.35 -5.11
CA MET A 39 -2.09 20.59 -6.32
C MET A 39 -3.21 19.61 -6.69
N GLN A 40 -3.77 18.94 -5.70
CA GLN A 40 -4.85 17.97 -5.86
C GLN A 40 -6.14 18.63 -6.36
N GLN A 41 -6.51 19.79 -5.79
CA GLN A 41 -7.66 20.58 -6.25
C GLN A 41 -7.48 21.09 -7.69
N GLN A 42 -6.26 21.47 -8.07
CA GLN A 42 -5.95 21.92 -9.44
C GLN A 42 -6.05 20.78 -10.46
N MET A 43 -5.66 19.56 -10.08
CA MET A 43 -5.81 18.38 -10.95
C MET A 43 -7.28 17.97 -11.11
N ILE A 44 -8.06 18.01 -10.03
CA ILE A 44 -9.50 17.71 -10.05
C ILE A 44 -10.24 18.70 -10.97
N ASN A 45 -9.97 19.99 -10.85
CA ASN A 45 -10.62 21.01 -11.67
C ASN A 45 -10.31 20.90 -13.17
N GLN A 46 -9.14 20.36 -13.54
CA GLN A 46 -8.79 20.12 -14.95
C GLN A 46 -9.56 18.95 -15.58
N ASP A 47 -9.86 17.88 -14.83
CA ASP A 47 -10.61 16.72 -15.34
C ASP A 47 -12.13 16.94 -15.32
N PHE A 48 -12.68 17.58 -14.28
CA PHE A 48 -14.12 17.87 -14.23
C PHE A 48 -14.54 18.95 -15.25
N GLY A 49 -13.63 19.84 -15.65
CA GLY A 49 -13.88 20.84 -16.69
C GLY A 49 -13.95 20.28 -18.11
N SER A 50 -13.47 19.05 -18.37
CA SER A 50 -13.48 18.44 -19.70
C SER A 50 -14.63 17.47 -19.94
N TYR A 51 -15.45 17.16 -18.92
CA TYR A 51 -16.49 16.13 -18.98
C TYR A 51 -17.91 16.70 -19.20
N SER A 52 -18.06 18.01 -19.37
CA SER A 52 -19.36 18.67 -19.56
C SER A 52 -19.88 18.69 -21.01
N THR A 53 -19.28 17.94 -21.92
CA THR A 53 -19.79 17.80 -23.30
C THR A 53 -19.55 16.40 -23.84
N GLU A 54 -20.46 15.46 -23.56
CA GLU A 54 -20.91 14.43 -24.51
C GLU A 54 -21.96 13.50 -23.87
N GLU A 55 -23.16 13.53 -24.43
CA GLU A 55 -24.37 12.91 -23.91
C GLU A 55 -24.73 11.63 -24.69
N SER A 56 -24.99 10.55 -23.94
CA SER A 56 -25.90 9.42 -24.23
C SER A 56 -25.71 8.52 -25.48
N LYS A 57 -25.58 7.21 -25.23
CA LYS A 57 -26.37 6.12 -25.88
C LYS A 57 -26.08 4.76 -25.21
N LYS A 58 -27.09 4.19 -24.53
CA LYS A 58 -27.14 2.79 -24.02
C LYS A 58 -27.72 1.84 -25.09
N PRO A 59 -27.41 0.53 -24.99
CA PRO A 59 -28.49 -0.47 -25.04
C PRO A 59 -28.42 -1.52 -23.90
N LYS A 60 -29.62 -2.08 -23.61
CA LYS A 60 -29.99 -3.09 -22.61
C LYS A 60 -29.65 -4.52 -23.08
N GLU A 61 -29.51 -5.46 -22.13
CA GLU A 61 -30.04 -6.86 -22.09
C GLU A 61 -29.27 -7.69 -21.03
N ASN A 62 -29.88 -8.22 -19.96
CA ASN A 62 -30.78 -9.38 -19.76
C ASN A 62 -30.04 -10.57 -19.11
N TRP A 63 -30.47 -10.91 -17.89
CA TRP A 63 -29.99 -12.01 -17.05
C TRP A 63 -30.64 -13.35 -17.41
N ILE A 64 -29.87 -14.44 -17.37
CA ILE A 64 -30.39 -15.81 -17.20
C ILE A 64 -29.56 -16.55 -16.14
N VAL A 65 -30.28 -17.11 -15.18
CA VAL A 65 -29.80 -17.91 -14.04
C VAL A 65 -29.67 -19.38 -14.44
N GLY A 66 -28.56 -20.02 -14.06
CA GLY A 66 -28.33 -21.46 -14.22
C GLY A 66 -27.94 -22.13 -12.89
N LYS A 67 -28.75 -23.09 -12.47
CA LYS A 67 -28.66 -23.95 -11.27
C LYS A 67 -27.43 -24.86 -11.28
N TYR A 68 -26.87 -25.17 -10.11
CA TYR A 68 -26.11 -26.41 -9.88
C TYR A 68 -26.51 -27.11 -8.57
N PHE A 69 -26.58 -28.43 -8.69
CA PHE A 69 -26.96 -29.44 -7.70
C PHE A 69 -25.82 -29.81 -6.74
N HIS A 70 -26.23 -30.31 -5.56
CA HIS A 70 -25.48 -31.03 -4.53
C HIS A 70 -24.56 -32.16 -5.03
N LYS A 71 -23.44 -32.38 -4.32
CA LYS A 71 -23.19 -33.66 -3.63
C LYS A 71 -22.06 -33.58 -2.58
N ASP A 72 -22.31 -34.31 -1.50
CA ASP A 72 -21.54 -34.48 -0.26
C ASP A 72 -20.19 -35.19 -0.42
N SER A 73 -19.29 -35.02 0.58
CA SER A 73 -18.92 -36.11 1.52
C SER A 73 -17.89 -35.69 2.60
N LYS A 74 -18.11 -36.26 3.80
CA LYS A 74 -17.31 -36.30 5.05
C LYS A 74 -15.94 -36.98 4.81
N ALA A 75 -14.92 -37.05 5.68
CA ALA A 75 -14.72 -37.13 7.14
C ALA A 75 -13.17 -37.06 7.39
N LEU A 76 -12.57 -36.49 8.47
CA LEU A 76 -12.32 -36.97 9.87
C LEU A 76 -10.80 -37.21 10.19
N ILE A 77 -10.38 -36.83 11.42
CA ILE A 77 -9.26 -37.34 12.30
C ILE A 77 -7.85 -36.74 12.03
N GLU A 78 -7.30 -35.83 12.86
CA GLU A 78 -6.70 -35.88 14.24
C GLU A 78 -5.16 -36.03 14.29
N SER A 79 -4.52 -35.04 14.97
CA SER A 79 -3.38 -35.15 15.92
C SER A 79 -1.98 -35.58 15.37
N GLU A 80 -0.80 -35.24 15.92
CA GLU A 80 -0.31 -34.60 17.15
C GLU A 80 1.22 -34.33 16.99
N ASN A 81 1.79 -33.36 17.75
CA ASN A 81 3.16 -33.27 18.35
C ASN A 81 4.45 -33.54 17.51
N SER A 82 5.67 -33.04 17.75
CA SER A 82 6.37 -32.34 18.86
C SER A 82 7.80 -31.91 18.42
N GLN A 83 8.33 -30.85 19.05
CA GLN A 83 9.74 -30.56 19.49
C GLN A 83 10.92 -30.58 18.47
N GLU A 84 11.67 -29.49 18.21
CA GLU A 84 12.68 -28.70 18.99
C GLU A 84 14.15 -29.04 18.57
N PRO A 85 15.21 -28.29 18.98
CA PRO A 85 15.94 -27.35 18.11
C PRO A 85 17.44 -27.67 17.92
N TYR A 86 18.12 -27.02 16.98
CA TYR A 86 19.60 -26.99 16.96
C TYR A 86 20.19 -25.58 16.75
N LEU A 87 21.09 -25.30 17.68
CA LEU A 87 21.99 -24.17 17.91
C LEU A 87 23.23 -24.23 16.99
N PHE A 88 23.94 -23.10 16.90
CA PHE A 88 25.30 -22.79 16.40
C PHE A 88 25.24 -21.74 15.28
N GLY A 89 26.00 -20.65 15.29
CA GLY A 89 27.10 -20.21 16.14
C GLY A 89 27.68 -18.97 15.47
N GLU A 90 28.14 -18.03 16.28
CA GLU A 90 28.67 -16.73 15.88
C GLU A 90 29.93 -16.84 15.01
N THR A 91 30.20 -15.79 14.23
CA THR A 91 31.53 -15.20 14.13
C THR A 91 31.41 -13.77 13.59
N GLU A 92 31.86 -12.83 14.42
CA GLU A 92 32.20 -11.46 14.06
C GLU A 92 33.25 -11.46 12.95
N ASP A 93 33.19 -10.46 12.07
CA ASP A 93 34.42 -9.76 11.72
C ASP A 93 34.14 -8.29 11.38
N SER A 94 34.84 -7.43 12.11
CA SER A 94 34.77 -5.98 12.08
C SER A 94 35.73 -5.45 11.02
N LEU A 95 35.27 -4.60 10.10
CA LEU A 95 36.14 -3.64 9.42
C LEU A 95 35.44 -2.28 9.27
N THR A 96 35.84 -1.37 10.15
CA THR A 96 35.62 0.07 10.11
C THR A 96 36.25 0.71 8.88
N THR A 97 35.49 1.49 8.09
CA THR A 97 36.05 2.61 7.30
C THR A 97 35.02 3.73 7.15
N ASN A 98 35.32 4.88 7.75
CA ASN A 98 34.64 6.16 7.57
C ASN A 98 34.80 6.67 6.13
N PHE A 99 33.70 7.05 5.45
CA PHE A 99 33.75 8.02 4.36
C PHE A 99 32.45 8.84 4.29
N SER A 100 32.59 10.13 4.62
CA SER A 100 31.66 11.21 4.36
C SER A 100 31.66 11.52 2.86
N GLU A 101 30.54 11.31 2.16
CA GLU A 101 30.35 11.80 0.79
C GLU A 101 29.04 12.61 0.68
N ASP A 102 29.19 13.80 0.11
CA ASP A 102 28.16 14.83 -0.12
C ASP A 102 26.90 14.30 -0.85
N PRO A 103 25.70 14.39 -0.22
CA PRO A 103 24.42 13.91 -0.76
C PRO A 103 24.03 14.50 -2.13
N GLN A 104 24.48 15.71 -2.45
CA GLN A 104 24.09 16.39 -3.69
C GLN A 104 24.84 15.83 -4.91
N LYS A 105 26.06 15.32 -4.71
CA LYS A 105 26.90 14.71 -5.74
C LYS A 105 26.33 13.37 -6.19
N VAL A 106 25.83 12.60 -5.23
CA VAL A 106 25.14 11.31 -5.42
C VAL A 106 23.85 11.48 -6.25
N LEU A 107 23.06 12.52 -5.96
CA LEU A 107 21.82 12.81 -6.69
C LEU A 107 22.08 13.18 -8.16
N LYS A 108 23.18 13.88 -8.45
CA LYS A 108 23.62 14.19 -9.82
C LYS A 108 24.14 12.95 -10.57
N GLN A 109 24.79 12.02 -9.87
CA GLN A 109 25.28 10.77 -10.46
C GLN A 109 24.14 9.83 -10.86
N LEU A 110 23.06 9.79 -10.06
CA LEU A 110 21.84 9.03 -10.37
C LEU A 110 21.11 9.54 -11.63
N LYS A 111 21.20 10.85 -11.93
CA LYS A 111 20.58 11.45 -13.12
C LYS A 111 21.35 11.19 -14.42
N LYS A 112 22.63 10.83 -14.37
CA LYS A 112 23.52 10.70 -15.55
C LYS A 112 23.64 9.27 -16.10
N MET A 113 23.05 8.25 -15.46
CA MET A 113 23.21 6.86 -15.91
C MET A 113 22.03 6.41 -16.77
N ASN A 114 22.30 6.25 -18.07
CA ASN A 114 21.45 5.51 -19.00
C ASN A 114 21.20 4.09 -18.46
N PHE A 115 19.93 3.73 -18.33
CA PHE A 115 19.49 2.41 -17.86
C PHE A 115 19.91 1.33 -18.86
N SER A 116 20.93 0.55 -18.51
CA SER A 116 21.26 -0.68 -19.25
C SER A 116 20.21 -1.74 -18.93
N SER A 117 19.35 -1.97 -19.92
CA SER A 117 18.22 -2.90 -20.00
C SER A 117 18.64 -4.38 -20.18
N THR A 118 19.90 -4.71 -19.92
CA THR A 118 20.57 -5.91 -20.43
C THR A 118 19.97 -7.25 -19.98
N LYS A 119 19.27 -7.31 -18.84
CA LYS A 119 18.61 -8.55 -18.39
C LYS A 119 17.18 -8.75 -18.94
N PHE A 120 16.46 -7.68 -19.30
CA PHE A 120 15.12 -7.79 -19.89
C PHE A 120 15.16 -8.22 -21.36
N TYR A 121 16.25 -7.91 -22.08
CA TYR A 121 16.41 -8.33 -23.48
C TYR A 121 16.55 -9.85 -23.66
N GLN A 122 17.09 -10.57 -22.66
CA GLN A 122 17.19 -12.04 -22.73
C GLN A 122 15.82 -12.73 -22.57
N ASN A 123 14.86 -12.11 -21.86
CA ASN A 123 13.51 -12.68 -21.68
C ASN A 123 12.57 -12.49 -22.88
N LYS A 124 12.95 -11.68 -23.88
CA LYS A 124 12.17 -11.57 -25.14
C LYS A 124 12.11 -12.90 -25.90
N LEU A 125 13.06 -13.83 -25.65
CA LEU A 125 13.06 -15.18 -26.21
C LEU A 125 12.08 -16.15 -25.52
N PHE A 126 11.63 -15.86 -24.29
CA PHE A 126 10.69 -16.69 -23.54
C PHE A 126 9.23 -16.54 -24.05
N ASN A 127 8.95 -15.49 -24.81
CA ASN A 127 7.59 -15.09 -25.23
C ASN A 127 7.05 -15.87 -26.45
N ARG A 128 7.58 -17.06 -26.75
CA ARG A 128 7.12 -17.93 -27.86
C ARG A 128 5.94 -18.84 -27.49
N ASN A 129 5.58 -18.95 -26.22
CA ASN A 129 4.33 -19.61 -25.80
C ASN A 129 3.20 -18.57 -25.76
N ASN A 130 2.22 -18.72 -26.66
CA ASN A 130 1.08 -17.81 -26.86
C ASN A 130 0.29 -17.48 -25.57
N ASN A 131 0.40 -18.29 -24.51
CA ASN A 131 -0.37 -18.16 -23.27
C ASN A 131 -0.06 -16.89 -22.44
N TRP A 132 1.13 -16.30 -22.59
CA TRP A 132 1.55 -15.15 -21.76
C TRP A 132 1.74 -13.83 -22.52
N LYS A 133 1.58 -13.85 -23.85
CA LYS A 133 1.72 -12.67 -24.71
C LYS A 133 0.81 -11.52 -24.25
N THR A 134 -0.44 -11.83 -23.91
CA THR A 134 -1.40 -10.82 -23.41
C THR A 134 -0.96 -10.20 -22.09
N THR A 135 -0.38 -10.99 -21.16
CA THR A 135 0.06 -10.45 -19.86
C THR A 135 1.28 -9.55 -20.03
N ASP A 136 2.22 -9.89 -20.92
CA ASP A 136 3.38 -9.05 -21.27
C ASP A 136 2.94 -7.69 -21.83
N GLU A 137 2.02 -7.68 -22.80
CA GLU A 137 1.45 -6.46 -23.38
C GLU A 137 0.74 -5.58 -22.32
N ILE A 138 0.02 -6.21 -21.38
CA ILE A 138 -0.61 -5.51 -20.25
C ILE A 138 0.44 -4.85 -19.35
N GLN A 139 1.55 -5.54 -19.06
CA GLN A 139 2.62 -4.98 -18.21
C GLN A 139 3.32 -3.78 -18.86
N GLU A 140 3.58 -3.82 -20.16
CA GLU A 140 4.13 -2.66 -20.88
C GLU A 140 3.16 -1.47 -20.85
N LYS A 141 1.86 -1.70 -21.07
CA LYS A 141 0.83 -0.65 -20.97
C LYS A 141 0.78 -0.04 -19.56
N ARG A 142 0.79 -0.85 -18.50
CA ARG A 142 0.78 -0.37 -17.10
C ARG A 142 2.00 0.50 -16.78
N LYS A 143 3.21 0.05 -17.15
CA LYS A 143 4.45 0.81 -16.93
C LYS A 143 4.48 2.11 -17.72
N PHE A 144 4.08 2.06 -18.99
CA PHE A 144 4.01 3.25 -19.84
C PHE A 144 3.05 4.28 -19.28
N PHE A 145 1.85 3.85 -18.89
CA PHE A 145 0.83 4.73 -18.32
C PHE A 145 1.30 5.40 -17.02
N LEU A 146 1.85 4.62 -16.07
CA LEU A 146 2.40 5.17 -14.82
C LEU A 146 3.48 6.22 -15.10
N ARG A 147 4.41 5.95 -16.04
CA ARG A 147 5.46 6.91 -16.42
C ARG A 147 4.86 8.21 -16.95
N ASN A 148 3.84 8.14 -17.79
CA ASN A 148 3.18 9.32 -18.33
C ASN A 148 2.49 10.14 -17.24
N ILE A 149 1.78 9.49 -16.31
CA ILE A 149 1.15 10.17 -15.17
C ILE A 149 2.21 10.85 -14.30
N CYS A 150 3.31 10.15 -13.99
CA CYS A 150 4.42 10.73 -13.23
C CYS A 150 5.06 11.93 -13.94
N GLN A 151 5.23 11.87 -15.27
CA GLN A 151 5.77 12.98 -16.06
C GLN A 151 4.81 14.19 -16.11
N LYS A 152 3.50 13.94 -16.21
CA LYS A 152 2.48 14.99 -16.35
C LYS A 152 2.18 15.69 -15.03
N TYR A 153 2.05 14.92 -13.94
CA TYR A 153 1.46 15.41 -12.68
C TYR A 153 2.45 15.55 -11.52
N VAL A 154 3.61 14.89 -11.58
CA VAL A 154 4.57 14.84 -10.45
C VAL A 154 5.90 15.55 -10.78
N ASN A 155 6.13 15.87 -12.05
CA ASN A 155 7.40 16.46 -12.50
C ASN A 155 7.42 17.97 -12.17
N GLY A 156 8.09 18.34 -11.08
CA GLY A 156 8.26 19.73 -10.64
C GLY A 156 8.35 19.89 -9.12
N ASN A 157 7.62 19.05 -8.38
CA ASN A 157 7.53 19.06 -6.91
C ASN A 157 7.95 17.71 -6.31
N ARG A 158 9.16 17.24 -6.64
CA ARG A 158 9.71 16.08 -5.93
C ARG A 158 10.04 16.51 -4.51
N THR A 159 9.15 16.18 -3.57
CA THR A 159 9.41 16.33 -2.14
C THR A 159 10.76 15.69 -1.80
N GLN A 160 11.56 16.37 -0.97
CA GLN A 160 12.85 15.85 -0.48
C GLN A 160 12.61 14.74 0.55
N THR A 161 11.89 13.69 0.16
CA THR A 161 11.70 12.52 1.01
C THR A 161 13.06 11.81 1.13
N PRO A 162 13.57 11.58 2.34
CA PRO A 162 14.81 10.83 2.55
C PRO A 162 14.76 9.46 1.88
N LEU A 163 15.87 9.03 1.27
CA LEU A 163 15.94 7.76 0.55
C LEU A 163 15.51 6.58 1.42
N VAL A 164 15.93 6.57 2.69
CA VAL A 164 15.62 5.51 3.66
C VAL A 164 14.10 5.41 3.88
N HIS A 165 13.41 6.55 4.05
CA HIS A 165 11.96 6.58 4.18
C HIS A 165 11.26 6.05 2.92
N MET A 166 11.76 6.46 1.74
CA MET A 166 11.20 6.07 0.44
C MET A 166 11.24 4.55 0.21
N VAL A 167 12.22 3.85 0.79
CA VAL A 167 12.42 2.41 0.59
C VAL A 167 12.00 1.56 1.79
N SER A 168 11.43 2.16 2.83
CA SER A 168 11.06 1.49 4.09
C SER A 168 10.02 0.37 3.96
N ARG A 169 9.29 0.36 2.84
CA ARG A 169 8.28 -0.66 2.52
C ARG A 169 8.76 -1.71 1.52
N ILE A 170 10.03 -1.66 1.12
CA ILE A 170 10.58 -2.56 0.11
C ILE A 170 11.29 -3.72 0.80
N TYR A 171 10.82 -4.93 0.56
CA TYR A 171 11.50 -6.16 0.97
C TYR A 171 12.52 -6.57 -0.08
N VAL A 172 13.62 -7.16 0.38
CA VAL A 172 14.76 -7.59 -0.42
C VAL A 172 14.81 -9.11 -0.46
N GLU A 173 14.90 -9.66 -1.67
CA GLU A 173 15.24 -11.06 -1.89
C GLU A 173 16.46 -11.09 -2.83
N ASP A 174 17.61 -11.48 -2.27
CA ASP A 174 18.92 -11.33 -2.91
C ASP A 174 19.19 -12.44 -3.97
N LYS A 175 18.63 -13.65 -3.82
CA LYS A 175 18.89 -14.80 -4.71
C LYS A 175 18.34 -14.58 -6.11
N TYR A 176 17.12 -14.09 -6.22
CA TYR A 176 16.43 -13.74 -7.47
C TYR A 176 16.61 -12.25 -7.83
N LYS A 177 17.33 -11.47 -7.00
CA LYS A 177 17.55 -10.03 -7.19
C LYS A 177 16.24 -9.27 -7.32
N LEU A 178 15.36 -9.44 -6.33
CA LEU A 178 14.00 -8.94 -6.30
C LEU A 178 13.83 -7.90 -5.19
N LEU A 179 13.11 -6.83 -5.50
CA LEU A 179 12.62 -5.81 -4.58
C LEU A 179 11.09 -5.78 -4.65
N TYR A 180 10.42 -6.08 -3.55
CA TYR A 180 8.96 -6.09 -3.45
C TYR A 180 8.49 -4.93 -2.56
N CYS A 181 7.77 -3.95 -3.12
CA CYS A 181 7.15 -2.92 -2.30
C CYS A 181 5.81 -3.40 -1.73
N GLU A 182 5.71 -3.39 -0.40
CA GLU A 182 4.51 -3.81 0.32
C GLU A 182 3.43 -2.73 0.31
N VAL A 183 2.35 -3.02 -0.42
CA VAL A 183 1.08 -2.31 -0.32
C VAL A 183 0.12 -3.15 0.53
N PRO A 184 -0.23 -2.71 1.76
CA PRO A 184 -1.18 -3.44 2.59
C PRO A 184 -2.53 -3.63 1.89
N LYS A 185 -3.14 -4.79 2.13
CA LYS A 185 -4.44 -5.22 1.58
C LYS A 185 -4.47 -5.44 0.05
N ALA A 186 -3.30 -5.49 -0.59
CA ALA A 186 -3.10 -5.86 -2.00
C ALA A 186 -2.40 -7.24 -2.15
N GLY A 187 -2.69 -8.19 -1.24
CA GLY A 187 -2.10 -9.54 -1.29
C GLY A 187 -0.72 -9.65 -0.63
N CYS A 188 -0.33 -8.67 0.17
CA CYS A 188 1.01 -8.56 0.76
C CYS A 188 1.45 -9.76 1.59
N SER A 189 0.57 -10.39 2.37
CA SER A 189 0.93 -11.55 3.19
C SER A 189 1.41 -12.71 2.32
N ASN A 190 0.68 -13.01 1.23
CA ASN A 190 1.05 -14.09 0.32
C ASN A 190 2.30 -13.76 -0.50
N TRP A 191 2.52 -12.48 -0.84
CA TRP A 191 3.80 -12.05 -1.43
C TRP A 191 4.98 -12.25 -0.50
N LYS A 192 4.84 -11.93 0.79
CA LYS A 192 5.89 -12.20 1.77
C LYS A 192 6.15 -13.70 1.94
N ARG A 193 5.12 -14.56 1.92
CA ARG A 193 5.29 -16.02 1.87
C ARG A 193 6.09 -16.47 0.65
N ILE A 194 5.81 -15.90 -0.52
CA ILE A 194 6.60 -16.14 -1.74
C ILE A 194 8.06 -15.72 -1.54
N LEU A 195 8.35 -14.56 -0.96
CA LEU A 195 9.73 -14.13 -0.68
C LEU A 195 10.44 -15.09 0.28
N MET A 196 9.75 -15.61 1.29
CA MET A 196 10.29 -16.63 2.20
C MET A 196 10.61 -17.94 1.48
N ILE A 197 9.79 -18.36 0.52
CA ILE A 197 10.06 -19.57 -0.28
C ILE A 197 11.23 -19.33 -1.24
N LEU A 198 11.25 -18.19 -1.94
CA LEU A 198 12.32 -17.84 -2.87
C LEU A 198 13.69 -17.76 -2.20
N SER A 199 13.75 -17.18 -0.98
CA SER A 199 14.98 -17.11 -0.18
C SER A 199 15.43 -18.48 0.36
N GLY A 200 14.61 -19.53 0.24
CA GLY A 200 14.92 -20.88 0.72
C GLY A 200 14.64 -21.10 2.20
N LEU A 201 13.97 -20.17 2.88
CA LEU A 201 13.62 -20.29 4.31
C LEU A 201 12.58 -21.39 4.56
N THR A 202 11.73 -21.68 3.57
CA THR A 202 10.69 -22.70 3.66
C THR A 202 10.34 -23.24 2.28
N LYS A 203 9.86 -24.48 2.24
CA LYS A 203 9.45 -25.15 1.00
C LYS A 203 7.97 -24.93 0.65
N SER A 204 7.15 -24.45 1.58
CA SER A 204 5.71 -24.30 1.38
C SER A 204 5.14 -23.07 2.07
N ALA A 205 4.18 -22.42 1.39
CA ALA A 205 3.46 -21.26 1.91
C ALA A 205 2.43 -21.64 2.99
N ALA A 206 1.91 -22.88 2.95
CA ALA A 206 0.76 -23.30 3.76
C ALA A 206 1.07 -23.35 5.27
N ASN A 207 2.34 -23.57 5.63
CA ASN A 207 2.76 -23.71 7.03
C ASN A 207 3.27 -22.39 7.63
N ILE A 208 3.17 -21.28 6.90
CA ILE A 208 3.66 -19.99 7.38
C ILE A 208 2.50 -19.20 7.97
N SER A 209 2.51 -19.05 9.30
CA SER A 209 1.49 -18.29 10.04
C SER A 209 1.46 -16.81 9.62
N HIS A 210 0.34 -16.13 9.89
CA HIS A 210 0.23 -14.68 9.69
C HIS A 210 1.33 -13.92 10.45
N ASP A 211 1.57 -14.31 11.70
CA ASP A 211 2.52 -13.59 12.56
C ASP A 211 3.96 -13.76 12.08
N SER A 212 4.33 -14.96 11.61
CA SER A 212 5.65 -15.20 11.00
C SER A 212 5.90 -14.34 9.76
N VAL A 213 4.83 -14.05 9.00
CA VAL A 213 4.90 -13.23 7.78
C VAL A 213 5.05 -11.73 8.09
N HIS A 214 4.49 -11.26 9.20
CA HIS A 214 4.39 -9.82 9.49
C HIS A 214 5.34 -9.33 10.59
N TYR A 215 5.70 -10.20 11.54
CA TYR A 215 6.47 -9.88 12.72
C TYR A 215 7.73 -10.73 12.87
N GLY A 216 7.99 -11.67 11.95
CA GLY A 216 9.23 -12.44 11.94
C GLY A 216 10.39 -11.64 11.33
N ASP A 217 11.60 -11.84 11.85
CA ASP A 217 12.84 -11.21 11.36
C ASP A 217 13.43 -11.89 10.11
N HIS A 218 12.60 -12.65 9.40
CA HIS A 218 13.00 -13.47 8.27
C HIS A 218 13.18 -12.69 6.96
N LEU A 219 12.44 -11.59 6.79
CA LEU A 219 12.46 -10.80 5.56
C LEU A 219 13.16 -9.47 5.79
N LYS A 220 14.27 -9.26 5.07
CA LYS A 220 15.03 -8.00 5.15
C LYS A 220 14.33 -6.91 4.36
N LYS A 221 14.22 -5.73 4.97
CA LYS A 221 13.76 -4.51 4.30
C LYS A 221 14.94 -3.73 3.73
N LEU A 222 14.72 -3.00 2.66
CA LEU A 222 15.77 -2.28 1.93
C LEU A 222 16.35 -1.13 2.76
N ASP A 223 15.55 -0.51 3.63
CA ASP A 223 15.98 0.54 4.56
C ASP A 223 16.94 0.06 5.67
N SER A 224 17.04 -1.26 5.89
CA SER A 224 18.03 -1.84 6.83
C SER A 224 19.46 -1.88 6.29
N TYR A 225 19.66 -1.63 4.99
CA TYR A 225 20.98 -1.61 4.36
C TYR A 225 21.59 -0.20 4.37
N ASN A 226 22.92 -0.11 4.27
CA ASN A 226 23.56 1.19 4.08
C ASN A 226 23.20 1.81 2.71
N ILE A 227 23.40 3.13 2.57
CA ILE A 227 23.01 3.88 1.37
C ILE A 227 23.63 3.33 0.07
N LYS A 228 24.89 2.89 0.10
CA LYS A 228 25.58 2.34 -1.09
C LYS A 228 24.90 1.05 -1.55
N GLU A 229 24.53 0.19 -0.61
CA GLU A 229 23.81 -1.05 -0.88
C GLU A 229 22.37 -0.84 -1.35
N ILE A 230 21.67 0.14 -0.76
CA ILE A 230 20.33 0.55 -1.22
C ILE A 230 20.39 0.93 -2.69
N GLN A 231 21.33 1.81 -3.06
CA GLN A 231 21.49 2.29 -4.44
C GLN A 231 21.88 1.17 -5.40
N LYS A 232 22.79 0.28 -4.99
CA LYS A 232 23.19 -0.88 -5.79
C LYS A 232 21.98 -1.76 -6.11
N ARG A 233 21.15 -2.08 -5.12
CA ARG A 233 19.95 -2.91 -5.30
C ARG A 233 18.89 -2.18 -6.11
N LEU A 234 18.61 -0.90 -5.84
CA LEU A 234 17.72 -0.08 -6.67
C LEU A 234 18.19 -0.01 -8.13
N LYS A 235 19.49 -0.05 -8.41
CA LYS A 235 20.00 -0.05 -9.78
C LYS A 235 19.90 -1.42 -10.45
N THR A 236 20.14 -2.50 -9.72
CA THR A 236 20.41 -3.83 -10.30
C THR A 236 19.30 -4.86 -10.13
N TYR A 237 18.35 -4.64 -9.21
CA TYR A 237 17.31 -5.61 -8.88
C TYR A 237 16.00 -5.28 -9.61
N THR A 238 15.23 -6.33 -9.89
CA THR A 238 13.88 -6.24 -10.42
C THR A 238 12.96 -5.72 -9.32
N LYS A 239 12.25 -4.62 -9.58
CA LYS A 239 11.32 -4.01 -8.63
C LYS A 239 9.89 -4.34 -9.01
N ILE A 240 9.12 -4.83 -8.06
CA ILE A 240 7.71 -5.15 -8.27
C ILE A 240 6.83 -4.45 -7.25
N ILE A 241 5.62 -4.12 -7.69
CA ILE A 241 4.55 -3.62 -6.84
C ILE A 241 3.26 -4.32 -7.24
N PHE A 242 2.46 -4.69 -6.24
CA PHE A 242 1.10 -5.17 -6.44
C PHE A 242 0.15 -4.17 -5.82
N VAL A 243 -0.75 -3.64 -6.63
CA VAL A 243 -1.71 -2.60 -6.23
C VAL A 243 -3.12 -3.16 -6.24
N ARG A 244 -4.05 -2.39 -5.68
CA ARG A 244 -5.46 -2.75 -5.60
C ARG A 244 -6.30 -1.50 -5.82
N ASP A 245 -7.51 -1.64 -6.33
CA ASP A 245 -8.49 -0.55 -6.38
C ASP A 245 -8.53 0.18 -5.01
N PRO A 246 -8.39 1.52 -4.97
CA PRO A 246 -8.27 2.23 -3.70
C PRO A 246 -9.46 2.05 -2.76
N MET A 247 -10.71 1.98 -3.25
CA MET A 247 -11.88 1.76 -2.39
C MET A 247 -11.97 0.32 -1.90
N GLU A 248 -11.66 -0.66 -2.75
CA GLU A 248 -11.56 -2.04 -2.29
C GLU A 248 -10.48 -2.22 -1.23
N ARG A 249 -9.35 -1.51 -1.38
CA ARG A 249 -8.25 -1.53 -0.42
C ARG A 249 -8.67 -0.90 0.92
N LEU A 250 -9.35 0.25 0.88
CA LEU A 250 -9.87 0.95 2.06
C LEU A 250 -10.88 0.09 2.82
N VAL A 251 -11.90 -0.44 2.13
CA VAL A 251 -12.91 -1.32 2.74
C VAL A 251 -12.24 -2.58 3.27
N SER A 252 -11.29 -3.17 2.54
CA SER A 252 -10.53 -4.31 3.05
C SER A 252 -9.73 -4.00 4.32
N ALA A 253 -9.23 -2.78 4.49
CA ALA A 253 -8.55 -2.36 5.71
C ALA A 253 -9.54 -2.24 6.88
N PHE A 254 -10.67 -1.56 6.67
CA PHE A 254 -11.70 -1.43 7.69
C PHE A 254 -12.18 -2.79 8.22
N ARG A 255 -12.57 -3.69 7.30
CA ARG A 255 -13.06 -5.05 7.62
C ARG A 255 -12.05 -5.88 8.41
N ASP A 256 -10.76 -5.70 8.10
CA ASP A 256 -9.68 -6.41 8.77
C ASP A 256 -9.35 -5.86 10.17
N LYS A 257 -9.54 -4.55 10.38
CA LYS A 257 -9.12 -3.89 11.63
C LYS A 257 -10.24 -3.67 12.63
N PHE A 258 -11.50 -3.58 12.19
CA PHE A 258 -12.61 -3.12 13.04
C PHE A 258 -13.82 -4.06 13.10
N GLU A 259 -13.99 -5.01 12.17
CA GLU A 259 -15.15 -5.94 12.19
C GLU A 259 -14.92 -7.20 13.02
N HIS A 260 -13.66 -7.50 13.33
CA HIS A 260 -13.27 -8.69 14.07
C HIS A 260 -12.50 -8.27 15.33
N PRO A 261 -12.50 -9.09 16.40
CA PRO A 261 -11.71 -8.82 17.59
C PRO A 261 -10.24 -8.48 17.24
N ASN A 262 -9.79 -7.32 17.66
CA ASN A 262 -8.45 -6.82 17.38
C ASN A 262 -7.85 -6.14 18.62
N SER A 263 -6.79 -6.74 19.18
CA SER A 263 -6.16 -6.30 20.43
C SER A 263 -5.36 -5.01 20.31
N TYR A 264 -5.04 -4.56 19.09
CA TYR A 264 -4.30 -3.33 18.86
C TYR A 264 -5.20 -2.20 18.34
N TYR A 265 -5.93 -2.45 17.26
CA TYR A 265 -6.69 -1.41 16.57
C TYR A 265 -7.91 -0.95 17.36
N HIS A 266 -8.62 -1.84 18.07
CA HIS A 266 -9.78 -1.43 18.86
C HIS A 266 -9.39 -0.48 20.01
N PRO A 267 -8.48 -0.85 20.94
CA PRO A 267 -8.18 0.00 22.08
C PRO A 267 -7.51 1.33 21.71
N ILE A 268 -6.80 1.40 20.58
CA ILE A 268 -6.10 2.61 20.13
C ILE A 268 -6.96 3.40 19.16
N PHE A 269 -7.13 2.90 17.93
CA PHE A 269 -7.88 3.60 16.89
C PHE A 269 -9.37 3.60 17.14
N GLY A 270 -9.95 2.45 17.49
CA GLY A 270 -11.39 2.32 17.65
C GLY A 270 -11.95 3.20 18.75
N LYS A 271 -11.28 3.26 19.92
CA LYS A 271 -11.64 4.18 20.99
C LYS A 271 -11.56 5.65 20.56
N ALA A 272 -10.47 6.03 19.89
CA ALA A 272 -10.27 7.42 19.45
C ALA A 272 -11.32 7.84 18.41
N ILE A 273 -11.65 6.96 17.46
CA ILE A 273 -12.67 7.18 16.43
C ILE A 273 -14.04 7.31 17.08
N ILE A 274 -14.46 6.33 17.89
CA ILE A 274 -15.78 6.35 18.53
C ILE A 274 -15.92 7.58 19.42
N LYS A 275 -14.91 7.89 20.25
CA LYS A 275 -14.96 9.05 21.15
C LYS A 275 -15.15 10.37 20.42
N LYS A 276 -14.55 10.54 19.23
CA LYS A 276 -14.60 11.81 18.49
C LYS A 276 -15.82 11.93 17.59
N TYR A 277 -16.21 10.86 16.90
CA TYR A 277 -17.19 10.93 15.82
C TYR A 277 -18.56 10.35 16.16
N ARG A 278 -18.70 9.63 17.29
CA ARG A 278 -20.01 9.12 17.77
C ARG A 278 -20.62 10.08 18.79
N PRO A 279 -21.80 10.65 18.52
CA PRO A 279 -22.55 11.40 19.53
C PRO A 279 -22.87 10.51 20.72
N ASN A 280 -22.68 11.02 21.94
CA ASN A 280 -22.95 10.30 23.20
C ASN A 280 -22.21 8.96 23.31
N ALA A 281 -20.96 8.91 22.83
CA ALA A 281 -20.11 7.73 22.98
C ALA A 281 -20.01 7.30 24.45
N ASP A 282 -20.20 6.00 24.71
CA ASP A 282 -19.98 5.40 26.02
C ASP A 282 -18.52 5.65 26.47
N PRO A 283 -18.29 6.32 27.62
CA PRO A 283 -16.95 6.52 28.18
C PRO A 283 -16.17 5.23 28.40
N LEU A 284 -16.87 4.10 28.58
CA LEU A 284 -16.29 2.77 28.79
C LEU A 284 -16.08 1.97 27.50
N THR A 285 -16.23 2.61 26.33
CA THR A 285 -16.05 1.93 25.04
C THR A 285 -14.70 1.20 24.96
N THR A 286 -14.76 -0.07 24.56
CA THR A 286 -13.56 -0.89 24.29
C THR A 286 -12.89 -0.51 22.96
N GLY A 287 -13.57 0.33 22.16
CA GLY A 287 -13.18 0.65 20.79
C GLY A 287 -13.63 -0.37 19.75
N SER A 288 -14.36 -1.41 20.17
CA SER A 288 -15.05 -2.32 19.26
C SER A 288 -16.33 -1.67 18.69
N GLY A 289 -16.75 -2.12 17.51
CA GLY A 289 -17.99 -1.64 16.89
C GLY A 289 -17.86 -0.25 16.26
N VAL A 290 -16.68 0.12 15.77
CA VAL A 290 -16.50 1.30 14.91
C VAL A 290 -17.37 1.11 13.67
N GLN A 291 -18.17 2.12 13.33
CA GLN A 291 -18.95 2.12 12.09
C GLN A 291 -18.11 2.61 10.92
N PHE A 292 -18.40 2.15 9.71
CA PHE A 292 -17.62 2.57 8.54
C PHE A 292 -17.68 4.08 8.31
N LYS A 293 -18.84 4.70 8.54
CA LYS A 293 -19.00 6.17 8.48
C LYS A 293 -18.08 6.91 9.44
N GLU A 294 -17.93 6.44 10.68
CA GLU A 294 -17.03 7.06 11.67
C GLU A 294 -15.56 6.92 11.23
N PHE A 295 -15.21 5.78 10.61
CA PHE A 295 -13.90 5.58 10.03
C PHE A 295 -13.63 6.49 8.83
N ILE A 296 -14.63 6.74 7.97
CA ILE A 296 -14.52 7.73 6.88
C ILE A 296 -14.33 9.14 7.42
N GLN A 297 -15.09 9.53 8.45
CA GLN A 297 -14.92 10.82 9.10
C GLN A 297 -13.51 10.97 9.69
N TYR A 298 -13.00 9.93 10.34
CA TYR A 298 -11.60 9.89 10.77
C TYR A 298 -10.61 10.01 9.61
N LEU A 299 -10.86 9.34 8.48
CA LEU A 299 -10.00 9.37 7.31
C LEU A 299 -9.94 10.78 6.68
N LEU A 300 -11.04 11.52 6.69
CA LEU A 300 -11.14 12.83 6.07
C LEU A 300 -10.78 14.00 7.00
N ASP A 301 -10.71 13.75 8.32
CA ASP A 301 -10.45 14.80 9.31
C ASP A 301 -8.96 15.24 9.30
N PRO A 302 -8.65 16.51 9.01
CA PRO A 302 -7.27 17.02 9.09
C PRO A 302 -6.75 17.06 10.53
N TYR A 303 -7.64 17.15 11.54
CA TYR A 303 -7.32 17.15 12.97
C TYR A 303 -7.65 15.81 13.63
N ARG A 304 -7.62 14.72 12.84
CA ARG A 304 -7.80 13.35 13.33
C ARG A 304 -7.02 13.09 14.62
N PRO A 305 -7.60 12.38 15.60
CA PRO A 305 -6.99 12.20 16.92
C PRO A 305 -5.72 11.32 16.89
N LEU A 306 -5.49 10.59 15.80
CA LEU A 306 -4.35 9.71 15.59
C LEU A 306 -3.85 9.87 14.16
N GLY A 307 -2.56 9.57 13.93
CA GLY A 307 -1.94 9.72 12.62
C GLY A 307 -2.47 8.78 11.53
N MET A 308 -1.91 8.91 10.33
CA MET A 308 -2.23 8.03 9.22
C MET A 308 -1.64 6.63 9.44
N ASP A 309 -2.45 5.58 9.22
CA ASP A 309 -1.98 4.20 9.28
C ASP A 309 -1.66 3.69 7.88
N THR A 310 -0.63 2.86 7.77
CA THR A 310 -0.20 2.28 6.50
C THR A 310 -1.29 1.48 5.76
N HIS A 311 -2.29 0.94 6.45
CA HIS A 311 -3.34 0.14 5.84
C HIS A 311 -4.32 0.96 5.02
N TRP A 312 -4.48 2.25 5.31
CA TRP A 312 -5.31 3.19 4.56
C TRP A 312 -4.54 4.40 3.99
N GLU A 313 -3.22 4.47 4.16
CA GLU A 313 -2.35 5.47 3.49
C GLU A 313 -2.26 5.26 1.98
N GLN A 314 -2.16 6.32 1.17
CA GLN A 314 -2.14 6.20 -0.29
C GLN A 314 -0.93 5.42 -0.84
N ILE A 315 -1.14 4.63 -1.89
CA ILE A 315 -0.11 3.81 -2.54
C ILE A 315 1.06 4.68 -3.04
N ASN A 316 0.76 5.85 -3.60
CA ASN A 316 1.77 6.79 -4.07
C ASN A 316 2.71 7.28 -2.95
N LYS A 317 2.23 7.36 -1.70
CA LYS A 317 3.04 7.70 -0.52
C LYS A 317 3.71 6.49 0.14
N LEU A 318 3.14 5.30 -0.01
CA LEU A 318 3.72 4.06 0.51
C LEU A 318 4.92 3.58 -0.31
N CYS A 319 4.82 3.66 -1.65
CA CYS A 319 5.74 2.99 -2.56
C CYS A 319 6.40 3.91 -3.60
N TYR A 320 6.12 5.22 -3.57
CA TYR A 320 6.77 6.26 -4.39
C TYR A 320 6.98 5.88 -5.87
N PRO A 321 5.94 5.47 -6.61
CA PRO A 321 6.05 4.93 -7.97
C PRO A 321 6.57 5.93 -9.02
N CYS A 322 6.60 7.23 -8.72
CA CYS A 322 7.26 8.22 -9.57
C CYS A 322 8.75 8.43 -9.27
N ASN A 323 9.22 7.97 -8.10
CA ASN A 323 10.64 8.02 -7.72
C ASN A 323 11.32 6.67 -7.95
N ILE A 324 10.55 5.58 -7.89
CA ILE A 324 11.02 4.20 -8.03
C ILE A 324 10.50 3.63 -9.35
N ASN A 325 11.42 3.33 -10.28
CA ASN A 325 11.08 2.73 -11.57
C ASN A 325 10.76 1.23 -11.41
N TYR A 326 9.50 0.90 -11.15
CA TYR A 326 9.01 -0.46 -11.06
C TYR A 326 9.12 -1.20 -12.40
N ASN A 327 9.63 -2.43 -12.34
CA ASN A 327 9.81 -3.32 -13.49
C ASN A 327 8.57 -4.17 -13.78
N PHE A 328 7.68 -4.34 -12.79
CA PHE A 328 6.42 -5.07 -12.89
C PHE A 328 5.36 -4.43 -12.00
N ILE A 329 4.13 -4.31 -12.52
CA ILE A 329 2.99 -3.73 -11.80
C ILE A 329 1.85 -4.75 -11.86
N GLY A 330 1.66 -5.48 -10.77
CA GLY A 330 0.54 -6.40 -10.61
C GLY A 330 -0.69 -5.70 -10.06
N LYS A 331 -1.87 -6.23 -10.38
CA LYS A 331 -3.16 -5.77 -9.84
C LYS A 331 -3.80 -6.86 -9.01
N PHE A 332 -4.42 -6.51 -7.89
CA PHE A 332 -5.09 -7.46 -7.01
C PHE A 332 -6.26 -8.16 -7.72
N GLU A 333 -6.93 -7.44 -8.62
CA GLU A 333 -8.03 -7.93 -9.43
C GLU A 333 -7.58 -9.05 -10.39
N THR A 334 -6.30 -9.08 -10.75
CA THR A 334 -5.65 -10.10 -11.59
C THR A 334 -4.50 -10.80 -10.85
N LEU A 335 -4.55 -10.84 -9.50
CA LEU A 335 -3.40 -11.15 -8.63
C LEU A 335 -2.71 -12.45 -9.00
N GLU A 336 -3.48 -13.55 -9.08
CA GLU A 336 -2.94 -14.89 -9.31
C GLU A 336 -2.30 -14.99 -10.70
N LYS A 337 -2.96 -14.46 -11.74
CA LYS A 337 -2.45 -14.46 -13.11
C LYS A 337 -1.16 -13.63 -13.21
N ASP A 338 -1.15 -12.43 -12.64
CA ASP A 338 0.00 -11.54 -12.66
C ASP A 338 1.17 -12.11 -11.84
N ALA A 339 0.89 -12.66 -10.67
CA ALA A 339 1.91 -13.25 -9.80
C ALA A 339 2.54 -14.49 -10.41
N ASN A 340 1.74 -15.43 -10.92
CA ASN A 340 2.25 -16.64 -11.55
C ASN A 340 3.04 -16.34 -12.83
N TYR A 341 2.60 -15.37 -13.62
CA TYR A 341 3.38 -14.88 -14.75
C TYR A 341 4.73 -14.29 -14.30
N PHE A 342 4.73 -13.45 -13.26
CA PHE A 342 5.95 -12.88 -12.72
C PHE A 342 6.92 -13.95 -12.19
N LEU A 343 6.43 -14.96 -11.47
CA LEU A 343 7.23 -16.08 -10.97
C LEU A 343 7.92 -16.83 -12.12
N LYS A 344 7.21 -17.07 -13.24
CA LYS A 344 7.81 -17.64 -14.46
C LYS A 344 8.86 -16.71 -15.07
N LEU A 345 8.61 -15.40 -15.13
CA LEU A 345 9.56 -14.41 -15.67
C LEU A 345 10.91 -14.38 -14.93
N ILE A 346 10.92 -14.65 -13.63
CA ILE A 346 12.14 -14.66 -12.82
C ILE A 346 12.80 -16.05 -12.74
N ASN A 347 12.27 -17.05 -13.46
CA ASN A 347 12.67 -18.45 -13.38
C ASN A 347 12.61 -19.00 -11.94
N ALA A 348 11.52 -18.66 -11.22
CA ALA A 348 11.20 -19.33 -9.96
C ALA A 348 10.94 -20.83 -10.20
N PRO A 349 11.04 -21.69 -9.17
CA PRO A 349 10.74 -23.12 -9.30
C PRO A 349 9.36 -23.35 -9.92
N ASP A 350 9.24 -24.33 -10.81
CA ASP A 350 8.04 -24.48 -11.63
C ASP A 350 6.79 -24.82 -10.82
N GLU A 351 6.97 -25.47 -9.66
CA GLU A 351 5.92 -25.82 -8.71
C GLU A 351 5.49 -24.64 -7.82
N LEU A 352 6.27 -23.54 -7.79
CA LEU A 352 5.95 -22.38 -6.99
C LEU A 352 4.85 -21.56 -7.66
N LEU A 353 3.65 -21.64 -7.10
CA LEU A 353 2.49 -20.83 -7.48
C LEU A 353 2.12 -19.85 -6.37
N PHE A 354 1.50 -18.74 -6.77
CA PHE A 354 0.99 -17.76 -5.84
C PHE A 354 -0.11 -18.37 -4.94
N PRO A 355 -0.02 -18.25 -3.60
CA PRO A 355 -0.99 -18.87 -2.71
C PRO A 355 -2.40 -18.28 -2.90
N HIS A 356 -3.38 -19.17 -3.13
CA HIS A 356 -4.78 -18.78 -3.34
C HIS A 356 -5.56 -18.59 -2.02
N PHE A 357 -5.07 -18.98 -0.85
CA PHE A 357 -5.86 -18.85 0.39
C PHE A 357 -5.94 -17.40 0.91
N LYS A 358 -7.01 -17.09 1.66
CA LYS A 358 -7.18 -15.82 2.39
C LYS A 358 -6.50 -15.94 3.76
N ASP A 359 -5.55 -15.07 4.02
CA ASP A 359 -4.64 -15.11 5.18
C ASP A 359 -5.35 -14.97 6.53
N ARG A 360 -6.16 -13.92 6.69
CA ARG A 360 -6.96 -13.66 7.89
C ARG A 360 -8.44 -13.68 7.57
N HIS A 361 -9.24 -14.05 8.57
CA HIS A 361 -10.70 -14.12 8.46
C HIS A 361 -11.11 -14.94 7.23
N SER A 362 -10.51 -16.12 7.07
CA SER A 362 -10.53 -16.91 5.82
C SER A 362 -11.94 -17.29 5.36
N THR A 363 -12.90 -17.32 6.29
CA THR A 363 -14.31 -17.61 6.05
C THR A 363 -15.08 -16.49 5.38
N ASP A 364 -14.70 -15.22 5.54
CA ASP A 364 -15.47 -14.13 4.93
C ASP A 364 -15.13 -13.94 3.45
N LYS A 365 -16.16 -13.56 2.70
CA LYS A 365 -16.05 -13.11 1.32
C LYS A 365 -14.95 -12.05 1.19
N ARG A 366 -14.05 -12.25 0.23
CA ARG A 366 -13.06 -11.24 -0.15
C ARG A 366 -13.76 -9.94 -0.50
N THR A 367 -13.21 -8.82 -0.05
CA THR A 367 -13.68 -7.50 -0.52
C THR A 367 -13.57 -7.48 -2.05
N ASN A 368 -14.60 -6.98 -2.70
CA ASN A 368 -14.70 -6.75 -4.13
C ASN A 368 -15.64 -5.55 -4.35
N SER A 369 -15.84 -5.13 -5.59
CA SER A 369 -16.75 -4.02 -5.96
C SER A 369 -18.14 -4.13 -5.31
N GLU A 370 -18.77 -5.30 -5.32
CA GLU A 370 -20.10 -5.51 -4.68
C GLU A 370 -20.09 -5.24 -3.18
N VAL A 371 -19.05 -5.69 -2.48
CA VAL A 371 -18.89 -5.43 -1.06
C VAL A 371 -18.69 -3.93 -0.85
N VAL A 372 -17.80 -3.29 -1.62
CA VAL A 372 -17.54 -1.84 -1.54
C VAL A 372 -18.82 -1.02 -1.70
N MET A 373 -19.68 -1.36 -2.66
CA MET A 373 -20.94 -0.65 -2.88
C MET A 373 -21.83 -0.64 -1.64
N LYS A 374 -21.86 -1.73 -0.85
CA LYS A 374 -22.65 -1.78 0.39
C LYS A 374 -22.13 -0.81 1.44
N TYR A 375 -20.81 -0.74 1.64
CA TYR A 375 -20.21 0.20 2.59
C TYR A 375 -20.39 1.64 2.13
N LEU A 376 -20.23 1.92 0.84
CA LEU A 376 -20.40 3.27 0.31
C LEU A 376 -21.87 3.73 0.32
N ALA A 377 -22.85 2.82 0.29
CA ALA A 377 -24.26 3.19 0.38
C ALA A 377 -24.63 3.91 1.69
N GLU A 378 -23.87 3.69 2.76
CA GLU A 378 -24.06 4.33 4.06
C GLU A 378 -23.38 5.71 4.18
N ILE A 379 -22.60 6.10 3.16
CA ILE A 379 -21.77 7.31 3.18
C ILE A 379 -22.40 8.40 2.30
N PRO A 380 -22.54 9.65 2.80
CA PRO A 380 -23.04 10.76 2.01
C PRO A 380 -22.24 10.97 0.71
N ALA A 381 -22.90 11.38 -0.38
CA ALA A 381 -22.26 11.63 -1.68
C ALA A 381 -21.04 12.58 -1.59
N THR A 382 -21.14 13.61 -0.76
CA THR A 382 -20.04 14.56 -0.50
C THR A 382 -18.82 13.88 0.13
N GLU A 383 -19.01 13.10 1.19
CA GLU A 383 -17.94 12.34 1.84
C GLU A 383 -17.36 11.29 0.89
N ARG A 384 -18.20 10.58 0.11
CA ARG A 384 -17.74 9.64 -0.91
C ARG A 384 -16.79 10.32 -1.90
N LEU A 385 -17.17 11.48 -2.42
CA LEU A 385 -16.33 12.27 -3.33
C LEU A 385 -15.02 12.73 -2.66
N GLN A 386 -15.07 13.14 -1.39
CA GLN A 386 -13.87 13.50 -0.63
C GLN A 386 -12.91 12.32 -0.45
N VAL A 387 -13.42 11.11 -0.19
CA VAL A 387 -12.58 9.89 -0.09
C VAL A 387 -12.01 9.53 -1.46
N TYR A 388 -12.79 9.65 -2.54
CA TYR A 388 -12.27 9.49 -3.89
C TYR A 388 -11.12 10.46 -4.16
N ASN A 389 -11.33 11.74 -3.85
CA ASN A 389 -10.31 12.77 -4.00
C ASN A 389 -9.08 12.39 -3.19
N PHE A 390 -9.22 11.97 -1.93
CA PHE A 390 -8.11 11.53 -1.06
C PHE A 390 -7.23 10.44 -1.71
N TYR A 391 -7.78 9.55 -2.54
CA TYR A 391 -7.04 8.52 -3.29
C TYR A 391 -6.86 8.82 -4.79
N TYR A 392 -7.22 10.02 -5.26
CA TYR A 392 -7.29 10.36 -6.69
C TYR A 392 -6.00 10.05 -7.44
N LEU A 393 -4.85 10.37 -6.83
CA LEU A 393 -3.55 10.11 -7.47
C LEU A 393 -3.27 8.61 -7.64
N ASP A 394 -3.75 7.75 -6.75
CA ASP A 394 -3.63 6.29 -6.92
C ASP A 394 -4.54 5.78 -8.05
N TYR A 395 -5.77 6.31 -8.15
CA TYR A 395 -6.68 6.03 -9.26
C TYR A 395 -6.01 6.37 -10.60
N LEU A 396 -5.47 7.59 -10.69
CA LEU A 396 -4.74 8.06 -11.86
C LEU A 396 -3.48 7.23 -12.14
N MET A 397 -2.62 6.96 -11.16
CA MET A 397 -1.34 6.28 -11.41
C MET A 397 -1.50 4.85 -11.93
N PHE A 398 -2.54 4.14 -11.47
CA PHE A 398 -2.72 2.72 -11.75
C PHE A 398 -3.88 2.44 -12.71
N ASN A 399 -4.43 3.48 -13.35
CA ASN A 399 -5.52 3.38 -14.32
C ASN A 399 -6.71 2.57 -13.74
N TYR A 400 -7.15 2.97 -12.56
CA TYR A 400 -8.40 2.44 -12.00
C TYR A 400 -9.57 3.30 -12.48
N THR A 401 -10.67 2.65 -12.83
CA THR A 401 -11.90 3.33 -13.20
C THR A 401 -12.51 3.97 -11.97
N VAL A 402 -12.88 5.24 -12.08
CA VAL A 402 -13.68 5.90 -11.07
C VAL A 402 -15.06 5.24 -11.03
N PRO A 403 -15.54 4.77 -9.87
CA PRO A 403 -16.88 4.22 -9.78
C PRO A 403 -17.92 5.36 -9.74
N TYR A 404 -18.10 6.05 -10.87
CA TYR A 404 -18.95 7.24 -11.02
C TYR A 404 -20.40 7.01 -10.56
N GLU A 405 -20.96 5.82 -10.78
CA GLU A 405 -22.32 5.46 -10.37
C GLU A 405 -22.49 5.50 -8.83
N THR A 406 -21.44 5.18 -8.07
CA THR A 406 -21.43 5.30 -6.60
C THR A 406 -21.10 6.70 -6.08
N PHE A 407 -20.79 7.68 -6.93
CA PHE A 407 -20.54 9.07 -6.52
C PHE A 407 -21.59 10.06 -7.04
N GLN A 408 -22.59 9.56 -7.77
CA GLN A 408 -23.65 10.39 -8.31
C GLN A 408 -24.40 11.08 -7.16
N PHE A 409 -24.55 12.40 -7.28
CA PHE A 409 -25.43 13.19 -6.44
C PHE A 409 -26.86 12.75 -6.71
N ASP A 410 -27.64 12.47 -5.67
CA ASP A 410 -29.11 12.41 -5.81
C ASP A 410 -29.62 13.83 -6.08
N VAL A 411 -29.49 14.31 -7.33
CA VAL A 411 -30.03 15.63 -7.75
C VAL A 411 -31.56 15.60 -7.88
N MET A 412 -32.23 14.49 -7.56
CA MET A 412 -33.68 14.34 -7.77
C MET A 412 -34.54 14.22 -6.51
N HIS A 413 -34.10 14.70 -5.34
CA HIS A 413 -34.96 14.68 -4.13
C HIS A 413 -35.02 15.98 -3.30
N ASN A 414 -34.63 17.14 -3.85
CA ASN A 414 -34.88 18.42 -3.18
C ASN A 414 -35.42 19.49 -4.14
N PRO A 415 -36.75 19.60 -4.33
CA PRO A 415 -37.34 20.75 -4.98
C PRO A 415 -37.53 21.83 -3.92
N VAL A 416 -36.49 22.58 -3.56
CA VAL A 416 -36.71 23.79 -2.78
C VAL A 416 -35.77 24.92 -3.22
N TYR A 417 -36.42 26.01 -3.63
CA TYR A 417 -35.96 27.36 -3.95
C TYR A 417 -35.40 27.57 -5.37
N LEU A 418 -36.36 27.84 -6.27
CA LEU A 418 -36.23 28.81 -7.37
C LEU A 418 -35.92 30.22 -6.82
#